data_AF-A0A969BLH9-F1
#
_entry.id   AF-A0A969BLH9-F1
#
_cell.length_a   1.000
_cell.length_b   1.000
_cell.length_c   1.000
_cell.angle_alpha   90.00
_cell.angle_beta   90.00
_cell.angle_gamma   90.00
#
_symmetry.space_group_name_H-M   'P 1'
#
loop_
_entity.id
_entity.type
_entity.pdbx_description
1 polymer ?
#
loop_
_entity_poly.entity_id
_entity_poly.type
_entity_poly.pdbx_seq_one_letter_code
_entity_poly.pdbx_strand_id
1 'polypeptide(L)'
;MDQEVIRPDKNPPATSQAFNPLGCFIAASGVTLMVFCMLGAAMAATVWAFSKLFGLPDWFLYGALLAGMVPVLWATVWTAGRAWHVERRLAQNLDVDVPVYELGYYFKR
;
A
#
# COMPACT_ATOMS: atom_id res chain seq x y z
N MET A 1 -37.99 -4.54 -2.39
CA MET A 1 -36.93 -5.55 -2.58
C MET A 1 -36.16 -5.57 -1.27
N ASP A 2 -36.71 -6.24 -0.27
CA ASP A 2 -36.07 -6.40 1.03
C ASP A 2 -34.94 -7.40 0.88
N GLN A 3 -33.72 -6.89 0.85
CA GLN A 3 -32.53 -7.70 0.72
C GLN A 3 -32.30 -8.41 2.07
N GLU A 4 -32.61 -9.71 2.12
CA GLU A 4 -32.30 -10.56 3.26
C GLU A 4 -30.79 -10.55 3.47
N VAL A 5 -30.36 -9.82 4.51
CA VAL A 5 -28.99 -9.82 4.99
C VAL A 5 -28.73 -11.22 5.54
N ILE A 6 -28.06 -12.06 4.75
CA ILE A 6 -27.59 -13.38 5.18
C ILE A 6 -26.59 -13.14 6.33
N ARG A 7 -27.06 -13.31 7.58
CA ARG A 7 -26.22 -13.24 8.76
C ARG A 7 -25.60 -14.62 8.98
N PRO A 8 -24.27 -14.73 9.16
CA PRO A 8 -23.65 -16.01 9.45
C PRO A 8 -24.17 -16.59 10.78
N ASP A 9 -24.53 -17.87 10.78
CA ASP A 9 -25.10 -18.61 11.92
C ASP A 9 -24.12 -18.81 13.09
N LYS A 10 -22.84 -18.50 12.88
CA LYS A 10 -21.80 -18.55 13.90
C LYS A 10 -20.98 -17.28 13.85
N ASN A 11 -20.72 -16.71 15.02
CA ASN A 11 -19.59 -15.81 15.17
C ASN A 11 -18.34 -16.58 14.72
N PRO A 12 -17.48 -15.99 13.87
CA PRO A 12 -16.21 -16.61 13.55
C PRO A 12 -15.52 -16.93 14.87
N PRO A 13 -14.91 -18.13 15.00
CA PRO A 13 -14.13 -18.43 16.19
C PRO A 13 -13.17 -17.26 16.37
N ALA A 14 -13.11 -16.70 17.58
CA ALA A 14 -12.06 -15.78 17.97
C ALA A 14 -10.74 -16.55 17.97
N THR A 15 -10.26 -16.92 16.78
CA THR A 15 -8.92 -17.43 16.61
C THR A 15 -8.03 -16.31 17.08
N SER A 16 -7.49 -16.52 18.27
CA SER A 16 -6.43 -15.77 18.93
C SER A 16 -5.16 -15.79 18.07
N GLN A 17 -5.23 -15.27 16.85
CA GLN A 17 -4.08 -14.67 16.21
C GLN A 17 -3.89 -13.33 16.92
N ALA A 18 -3.42 -13.40 18.17
CA ALA A 18 -2.98 -12.24 18.92
C ALA A 18 -1.71 -11.72 18.24
N PHE A 19 -1.88 -11.06 17.10
CA PHE A 19 -0.77 -10.39 16.43
C PHE A 19 -0.32 -9.26 17.35
N ASN A 20 0.87 -9.45 17.92
CA ASN A 20 1.58 -8.42 18.65
C ASN A 20 1.72 -7.18 17.72
N PRO A 21 1.50 -5.94 18.18
CA PRO A 21 1.73 -4.72 17.41
C PRO A 21 3.05 -4.69 16.62
N LEU A 22 4.10 -5.34 17.14
CA LEU A 22 5.39 -5.48 16.45
C LEU A 22 5.32 -6.41 15.23
N GLY A 23 4.55 -7.49 15.29
CA GLY A 23 4.31 -8.38 14.15
C GLY A 23 3.56 -7.66 13.03
N CYS A 24 2.55 -6.86 13.39
CA CYS A 24 1.85 -6.00 12.44
C CYS A 24 2.81 -5.00 11.76
N PHE A 25 3.64 -4.31 12.55
CA PHE A 25 4.64 -3.40 12.02
C PHE A 25 5.60 -4.06 11.01
N ILE A 26 6.07 -5.27 11.30
CA ILE A 26 6.98 -6.02 10.42
C ILE A 26 6.26 -6.42 9.12
N ALA A 27 5.02 -6.89 9.20
CA ALA A 27 4.25 -7.26 8.01
C ALA A 27 3.94 -6.04 7.13
N ALA A 28 3.47 -4.95 7.72
CA ALA A 28 3.24 -3.69 7.02
C ALA A 28 4.53 -3.11 6.40
N SER A 29 5.65 -3.12 7.12
CA SER A 29 6.93 -2.65 6.59
C SER A 29 7.46 -3.53 5.45
N GLY A 30 7.28 -4.85 5.52
CA GLY A 30 7.65 -5.78 4.45
C GLY A 30 6.90 -5.50 3.14
N VAL A 31 5.57 -5.34 3.21
CA VAL A 31 4.75 -4.98 2.03
C VAL A 31 5.13 -3.60 1.50
N THR A 32 5.41 -2.64 2.38
CA THR A 32 5.84 -1.28 2.01
C THR A 32 7.16 -1.30 1.23
N LEU A 33 8.14 -2.07 1.70
CA LEU A 33 9.44 -2.23 1.04
C LEU A 33 9.27 -2.88 -0.34
N MET A 34 8.42 -3.90 -0.43
CA MET A 34 8.15 -4.58 -1.70
C MET A 34 7.54 -3.63 -2.73
N VAL A 35 6.54 -2.83 -2.34
CA VAL A 35 5.92 -1.83 -3.22
C VAL A 35 6.93 -0.78 -3.66
N PHE A 36 7.74 -0.25 -2.72
CA PHE A 36 8.78 0.72 -3.07
C PHE A 36 9.76 0.17 -4.10
N CYS A 37 10.28 -1.04 -3.87
CA CYS A 37 11.25 -1.66 -4.78
C CYS A 37 10.66 -1.95 -6.15
N MET A 38 9.47 -2.56 -6.22
CA MET A 38 8.87 -2.93 -7.49
C MET A 38 8.42 -1.70 -8.29
N LEU A 39 7.77 -0.73 -7.66
CA LEU A 39 7.33 0.47 -8.36
C LEU A 39 8.52 1.35 -8.76
N GLY A 40 9.52 1.46 -7.90
CA GLY A 40 10.76 2.18 -8.17
C GLY A 40 11.54 1.57 -9.35
N ALA A 41 11.71 0.25 -9.36
CA ALA A 41 12.38 -0.45 -10.46
C ALA A 41 11.60 -0.33 -11.79
N ALA A 42 10.28 -0.50 -11.75
CA ALA A 42 9.43 -0.35 -12.94
C ALA A 42 9.49 1.07 -13.50
N MET A 43 9.44 2.09 -12.63
CA MET A 43 9.55 3.50 -13.01
C MET A 43 10.93 3.80 -13.63
N ALA A 44 12.01 3.39 -12.97
CA ALA A 44 13.37 3.61 -13.48
C ALA A 44 13.60 2.92 -14.83
N ALA A 45 13.16 1.68 -14.99
CA ALA A 45 13.24 0.96 -16.26
C ALA A 45 12.45 1.66 -17.37
N THR A 46 11.24 2.15 -17.06
CA THR A 46 10.38 2.86 -18.02
C THR A 46 11.01 4.19 -18.46
N VAL A 47 11.48 5.00 -17.51
CA VAL A 47 12.12 6.29 -17.80
C VAL A 47 13.40 6.09 -18.60
N TRP A 48 14.23 5.11 -18.22
CA TRP A 48 15.46 4.80 -18.94
C TRP A 48 15.18 4.31 -20.36
N ALA A 49 14.26 3.37 -20.53
CA ALA A 49 13.87 2.85 -21.84
C ALA A 49 13.31 3.97 -22.74
N PHE A 50 12.45 4.83 -22.21
CA PHE A 50 11.90 5.98 -22.93
C PHE A 50 12.99 6.96 -23.35
N SER A 51 13.89 7.31 -22.43
CA SER A 51 15.01 8.22 -22.73
C SER A 51 15.91 7.69 -23.84
N LYS A 52 16.21 6.39 -23.84
CA LYS A 52 17.04 5.76 -24.87
C LYS A 52 16.31 5.59 -26.20
N LEU A 53 15.02 5.28 -26.18
CA LEU A 53 14.21 5.13 -27.39
C LEU A 53 14.10 6.45 -28.19
N PHE A 54 13.98 7.58 -27.50
CA PHE A 54 13.83 8.89 -28.12
C PHE A 54 15.13 9.71 -28.21
N GLY A 55 16.26 9.16 -27.78
CA GLY A 55 17.56 9.85 -27.80
C GLY A 55 17.59 11.13 -26.96
N LEU A 56 16.84 11.17 -25.86
CA LEU A 56 16.70 12.36 -25.03
C LEU A 56 17.98 12.65 -24.24
N PRO A 57 18.30 13.93 -23.99
CA PRO A 57 19.47 14.33 -23.23
C PRO A 57 19.37 13.93 -21.74
N ASP A 58 20.53 13.70 -21.10
CA ASP A 58 20.60 13.13 -19.74
C ASP A 58 19.87 13.96 -18.67
N TRP A 59 19.80 15.29 -18.82
CA TRP A 59 19.05 16.14 -17.88
C TRP A 59 17.55 15.81 -17.85
N PHE A 60 16.98 15.38 -18.98
CA PHE A 60 15.58 14.97 -19.06
C PHE A 60 15.36 13.66 -18.30
N LEU A 61 16.30 12.72 -18.42
CA LEU A 61 16.27 11.45 -17.68
C LEU A 61 16.25 11.69 -16.17
N TYR A 62 17.15 12.54 -15.67
CA TYR A 62 17.19 12.86 -14.23
C TYR A 62 15.94 13.59 -13.75
N GLY A 63 15.42 14.53 -14.57
CA GLY A 63 14.16 15.21 -14.28
C GLY A 63 12.97 14.26 -14.22
N ALA A 64 12.88 13.34 -15.18
CA ALA A 64 11.82 12.33 -15.23
C ALA A 64 11.91 11.31 -14.10
N LEU A 65 13.13 10.90 -13.70
CA LEU A 65 13.33 10.04 -12.53
C LEU A 65 12.88 10.74 -11.23
N LEU A 66 13.26 12.01 -11.04
CA LEU A 66 12.83 12.79 -9.87
C LEU A 66 11.32 12.98 -9.85
N ALA A 67 10.72 13.32 -10.98
CA ALA A 67 9.27 13.44 -11.10
C ALA A 67 8.56 12.10 -10.85
N GLY A 68 9.08 11.00 -11.39
CA GLY A 68 8.56 9.64 -11.21
C GLY A 68 8.71 9.11 -9.79
N MET A 69 9.63 9.66 -9.00
CA MET A 69 9.78 9.31 -7.59
C MET A 69 8.58 9.78 -6.76
N VAL A 70 7.89 10.86 -7.17
CA VAL A 70 6.70 11.37 -6.46
C VAL A 70 5.57 10.33 -6.37
N PRO A 71 5.07 9.74 -7.47
CA PRO A 71 4.04 8.71 -7.39
C PRO A 71 4.54 7.41 -6.72
N VAL A 72 5.83 7.08 -6.82
CA VAL A 72 6.42 5.93 -6.10
C VAL A 72 6.33 6.15 -4.60
N LEU A 73 6.84 7.26 -4.09
CA LEU A 73 6.79 7.59 -2.66
C LEU A 73 5.36 7.73 -2.16
N TRP A 74 4.48 8.34 -2.95
CA TRP A 74 3.05 8.42 -2.63
C TRP A 74 2.43 7.03 -2.43
N ALA A 75 2.61 6.13 -3.40
CA ALA A 75 2.07 4.78 -3.35
C ALA A 75 2.67 3.98 -2.17
N THR A 76 3.97 4.14 -1.91
CA THR A 76 4.65 3.53 -0.77
C THR A 76 4.05 3.98 0.56
N VAL A 77 3.91 5.30 0.78
CA VAL A 77 3.34 5.85 2.03
C VAL A 77 1.89 5.44 2.21
N TRP A 78 1.10 5.47 1.13
CA TRP A 78 -0.30 5.05 1.17
C TRP A 78 -0.42 3.55 1.52
N THR A 79 0.39 2.70 0.89
CA THR A 79 0.39 1.25 1.15
C THR A 79 0.79 0.96 2.59
N ALA A 80 1.81 1.65 3.11
CA ALA A 80 2.24 1.51 4.50
C ALA A 80 1.10 1.82 5.48
N GLY A 81 0.43 2.97 5.28
CA GLY A 81 -0.72 3.36 6.10
C GLY A 81 -1.87 2.36 5.98
N ARG A 82 -2.18 1.89 4.76
CA ARG A 82 -3.25 0.93 4.54
C ARG A 82 -2.98 -0.41 5.23
N ALA A 83 -1.78 -0.97 5.05
CA ALA A 83 -1.39 -2.23 5.67
C ALA A 83 -1.49 -2.14 7.20
N TRP A 84 -0.97 -1.05 7.78
CA TRP A 84 -1.07 -0.79 9.21
C TRP A 84 -2.53 -0.74 9.71
N HIS A 85 -3.40 -0.04 8.99
CA HIS A 85 -4.81 0.10 9.37
C HIS A 85 -5.58 -1.22 9.26
N VAL A 86 -5.35 -2.00 8.20
CA VAL A 86 -5.96 -3.33 8.03
C VAL A 86 -5.61 -4.22 9.21
N GLU A 87 -4.33 -4.28 9.57
CA GLU A 87 -3.89 -5.14 10.66
C GLU A 87 -4.40 -4.67 12.03
N ARG A 88 -4.52 -3.36 12.24
CA ARG A 88 -5.15 -2.81 13.45
C ARG A 88 -6.62 -3.21 13.55
N ARG A 89 -7.38 -3.21 12.44
CA ARG A 89 -8.78 -3.67 12.43
C ARG A 89 -8.89 -5.17 12.67
N LEU A 90 -8.04 -5.96 12.02
CA LEU A 90 -8.00 -7.42 12.23
C LEU A 90 -7.67 -7.76 13.69
N ALA A 91 -6.74 -7.04 14.32
CA ALA A 91 -6.43 -7.21 15.75
C ALA A 91 -7.62 -6.87 16.68
N GLN A 92 -8.54 -6.03 16.22
CA GLN A 92 -9.78 -5.69 16.93
C GLN A 92 -10.95 -6.62 16.61
N ASN A 93 -10.72 -7.70 15.84
CA ASN A 93 -11.76 -8.57 15.27
C ASN A 93 -12.82 -7.80 14.46
N LEU A 94 -12.40 -6.73 13.80
CA LEU A 94 -13.24 -5.93 12.90
C LEU A 94 -12.94 -6.33 11.45
N ASP A 95 -13.97 -6.28 10.61
CA ASP A 95 -13.82 -6.48 9.17
C ASP A 95 -13.00 -5.36 8.50
N VAL A 96 -12.35 -5.75 7.41
CA VAL A 96 -11.57 -4.86 6.56
C VAL A 96 -12.50 -3.90 5.81
N ASP A 97 -12.29 -2.60 5.98
CA ASP A 97 -13.04 -1.55 5.28
C ASP A 97 -12.57 -1.31 3.84
N VAL A 98 -13.42 -0.63 3.08
CA VAL A 98 -13.12 -0.15 1.72
C VAL A 98 -11.91 0.80 1.75
N PRO A 99 -10.97 0.69 0.81
CA PRO A 99 -9.81 1.56 0.76
C PRO A 99 -10.20 3.01 0.43
N VAL A 100 -9.74 3.95 1.25
CA VAL A 100 -9.73 5.39 1.00
C VAL A 100 -8.39 5.80 0.40
N TYR A 101 -8.42 6.50 -0.74
CA TYR A 101 -7.24 6.93 -1.50
C TYR A 101 -6.80 8.35 -1.13
N GLU A 102 -6.73 8.62 0.17
CA GLU A 102 -6.25 9.90 0.70
C GLU A 102 -4.91 9.70 1.40
N LEU A 103 -3.92 10.52 1.04
CA LEU A 103 -2.60 10.49 1.66
C LEU A 103 -2.69 10.92 3.12
N GLY A 104 -2.08 10.15 4.02
CA GLY A 104 -2.12 10.42 5.45
C GLY A 104 -3.42 10.00 6.15
N TYR A 105 -4.46 9.55 5.43
CA TYR A 105 -5.75 9.18 6.02
C TYR A 105 -5.60 8.11 7.11
N TYR A 106 -4.86 7.04 6.82
CA TYR A 106 -4.64 5.93 7.77
C TYR A 106 -3.66 6.26 8.90
N PHE A 107 -2.98 7.40 8.84
CA PHE A 107 -2.14 7.91 9.91
C PHE A 107 -2.89 8.87 10.85
N LYS A 108 -4.10 9.30 10.47
CA LYS A 108 -5.00 10.06 11.37
C LYS A 108 -5.58 9.09 12.39
N ARG A 109 -5.40 9.45 13.66
CA ARG A 109 -5.56 8.60 14.85
C ARG A 109 -6.92 7.95 15.02
#